data_AF-A0A351WK52-F1
#
_entry.id   AF-A0A351WK52-F1
#
_cell.length_a   1.000
_cell.length_b   1.000
_cell.length_c   1.000
_cell.angle_alpha   90.00
_cell.angle_beta   90.00
_cell.angle_gamma   90.00
#
_symmetry.space_group_name_H-M   'P 1'
#
loop_
_entity.id
_entity.type
_entity.pdbx_description
1 polymer ?
#
loop_
_entity_poly.entity_id
_entity_poly.type
_entity_poly.pdbx_seq_one_letter_code
_entity_poly.pdbx_strand_id
1 'polypeptide(L)'
;MKKCLILVGVALVTIASRAWAGEPMAVLLEKGIYAEETAGDFDEALRLYQQVTVEAASNQPYAAEAVFRTGMCQLRKGNKAEAVASFENVAANFSAQTGLIEKAKAQLAELNWAPLELAPAPWQDGEILHYNQLLHSGVLGGVEKWMIKADKLGDQDVWRIEELHHNFGPGYRQYVRVEADRDTMIPIESHYEQGVYGTFDVRYQRGKIQLKGEANNKTVSRDIAAGGVAYDLCQAQQLIRRLPLTNGCRQKFYTFYAQDDRCGQWSMEVKAREKVSVPAGDFDCYRVEYSTSGWGSYFTLWVSADEHRYIVKSSYFRSEDAMLELASITHEPQRQFFKNGKPDFDYVSSRQPMRSLEEIQPIVQQAVSTISTCAENDPRVAKALETLKGPDEENTLKALAPFLSSDQATIRRSAIFMVWQGGFSHIEPVLAKLQDLCGHSEDLTRGMAALALGAHQAGSSFDLLAAMATKDASGYARRCAAYALGALGMESARPVLEKASTDSDPLVAGNARTALKALSDSLANKNISEPR
;
A
#
# COMPACT_ATOMS: atom_id res chain seq x y z
N MET A 1 -79.27 -59.33 71.02
CA MET A 1 -79.69 -59.03 69.63
C MET A 1 -79.06 -57.71 69.20
N LYS A 2 -78.47 -57.70 67.99
CA LYS A 2 -78.00 -56.61 67.10
C LYS A 2 -78.33 -55.17 67.55
N LYS A 3 -77.43 -54.19 67.46
CA LYS A 3 -76.79 -53.70 66.21
C LYS A 3 -75.45 -52.99 66.46
N CYS A 4 -74.49 -53.30 65.59
CA CYS A 4 -73.26 -52.55 65.32
C CYS A 4 -73.55 -51.18 64.70
N LEU A 5 -72.79 -50.15 65.09
CA LEU A 5 -72.42 -49.02 64.25
C LEU A 5 -70.90 -48.90 64.27
N ILE A 6 -70.29 -48.97 63.08
CA ILE A 6 -68.87 -48.78 62.82
C ILE A 6 -68.65 -47.29 62.55
N LEU A 7 -67.72 -46.67 63.28
CA LEU A 7 -67.24 -45.30 63.05
C LEU A 7 -65.81 -45.40 62.50
N VAL A 8 -65.62 -44.97 61.26
CA VAL A 8 -64.31 -44.88 60.58
C VAL A 8 -63.66 -43.57 60.98
N GLY A 9 -62.56 -43.62 61.71
CA GLY A 9 -61.68 -42.48 61.99
C GLY A 9 -60.50 -42.47 61.02
N VAL A 10 -60.40 -41.42 60.21
CA VAL A 10 -59.25 -41.13 59.34
C VAL A 10 -58.14 -40.53 60.20
N ALA A 11 -57.01 -41.21 60.33
CA ALA A 11 -55.80 -40.68 60.93
C ALA A 11 -54.93 -40.02 59.85
N LEU A 12 -54.84 -38.68 59.89
CA LEU A 12 -53.89 -37.89 59.11
C LEU A 12 -52.49 -38.04 59.72
N VAL A 13 -51.61 -38.74 59.01
CA VAL A 13 -50.16 -38.75 59.30
C VAL A 13 -49.55 -37.59 58.54
N THR A 14 -49.13 -36.54 59.26
CA THR A 14 -48.31 -35.46 58.71
C THR A 14 -46.85 -35.90 58.67
N ILE A 15 -46.35 -36.24 57.49
CA ILE A 15 -44.91 -36.41 57.24
C ILE A 15 -44.32 -35.00 57.12
N ALA A 16 -43.55 -34.57 58.13
CA ALA A 16 -42.72 -33.38 58.03
C ALA A 16 -41.53 -33.68 57.10
N SER A 17 -41.62 -33.26 55.85
CA SER A 17 -40.48 -33.20 54.93
C SER A 17 -39.51 -32.13 55.43
N ARG A 18 -38.38 -32.55 56.03
CA ARG A 18 -37.20 -31.69 56.15
C ARG A 18 -36.64 -31.44 54.76
N ALA A 19 -37.00 -30.32 54.15
CA ALA A 19 -36.23 -29.77 53.05
C ALA A 19 -34.84 -29.45 53.59
N TRP A 20 -33.80 -30.11 53.06
CA TRP A 20 -32.44 -29.61 53.18
C TRP A 20 -32.39 -28.35 52.32
N ALA A 21 -32.60 -27.19 52.94
CA ALA A 21 -32.31 -25.93 52.27
C ALA A 21 -30.79 -25.82 52.17
N GLY A 22 -30.25 -25.72 50.95
CA GLY A 22 -28.84 -25.38 50.73
C GLY A 22 -28.47 -24.07 51.42
N GLU A 23 -27.18 -23.85 51.68
CA GLU A 23 -26.72 -22.58 52.24
C GLU A 23 -27.11 -21.41 51.33
N PRO A 24 -27.53 -20.24 51.86
CA PRO A 24 -27.90 -19.12 51.01
C PRO A 24 -26.74 -18.70 50.10
N MET A 25 -27.03 -18.37 48.84
CA MET A 25 -26.02 -17.98 47.84
C MET A 25 -25.09 -16.85 48.31
N ALA A 26 -25.59 -15.90 49.09
CA ALA A 26 -24.78 -14.83 49.67
C ALA A 26 -23.71 -15.37 50.63
N VAL A 27 -24.05 -16.37 51.45
CA VAL A 27 -23.13 -17.02 52.39
C VAL A 27 -22.08 -17.84 51.64
N LEU A 28 -22.50 -18.58 50.60
CA LEU A 28 -21.57 -19.31 49.74
C LEU A 28 -20.59 -18.38 49.00
N LEU A 29 -21.09 -17.24 48.50
CA LEU A 29 -20.26 -16.22 47.87
C LEU A 29 -19.25 -15.62 48.87
N GLU A 30 -19.69 -15.24 50.08
CA GLU A 30 -18.80 -14.72 51.12
C GLU A 30 -17.71 -15.73 51.52
N LYS A 31 -18.06 -17.01 51.68
CA LYS A 31 -17.08 -18.08 51.94
C LYS A 31 -16.08 -18.21 50.79
N GLY A 32 -16.56 -18.13 49.55
CA GLY A 32 -15.69 -18.17 48.37
C GLY A 32 -14.72 -16.99 48.35
N ILE A 33 -15.21 -15.78 48.62
CA ILE A 33 -14.38 -14.56 48.73
C ILE A 33 -13.34 -14.70 49.84
N TYR A 34 -13.71 -15.26 51.00
CA TYR A 34 -12.75 -15.53 52.06
C TYR A 34 -11.66 -16.53 51.62
N ALA A 35 -12.05 -17.62 50.94
CA ALA A 35 -11.10 -18.59 50.40
C ALA A 35 -10.15 -17.95 49.36
N GLU A 36 -10.68 -17.12 48.45
CA GLU A 36 -9.91 -16.39 47.42
C GLU A 36 -8.96 -15.35 48.03
N GLU A 37 -9.49 -14.37 48.76
CA GLU A 37 -8.75 -13.16 49.14
C GLU A 37 -7.97 -13.33 50.45
N THR A 38 -8.47 -14.16 51.38
CA THR A 38 -7.85 -14.32 52.71
C THR A 38 -7.01 -15.58 52.81
N ALA A 39 -7.55 -16.72 52.40
CA ALA A 39 -6.83 -18.00 52.50
C ALA A 39 -5.88 -18.24 51.32
N GLY A 40 -6.11 -17.60 50.17
CA GLY A 40 -5.39 -17.90 48.92
C GLY A 40 -5.68 -19.32 48.40
N ASP A 41 -6.74 -19.96 48.88
CA ASP A 41 -7.17 -21.30 48.47
C ASP A 41 -8.11 -21.17 47.26
N PHE A 42 -7.48 -21.04 46.09
CA PHE A 42 -8.20 -20.87 44.84
C PHE A 42 -9.04 -22.11 44.45
N ASP A 43 -8.66 -23.31 44.89
CA ASP A 43 -9.42 -24.53 44.58
C ASP A 43 -10.72 -24.58 45.37
N GLU A 44 -10.67 -24.25 46.66
CA GLU A 44 -11.88 -24.15 47.48
C GLU A 44 -12.76 -22.96 47.05
N ALA A 45 -12.16 -21.82 46.71
CA ALA A 45 -12.89 -20.67 46.17
C ALA A 45 -13.66 -21.02 44.89
N LEU A 46 -13.01 -21.69 43.92
CA LEU A 46 -13.64 -22.15 42.68
C LEU A 46 -14.80 -23.12 42.94
N ARG A 47 -14.64 -24.06 43.89
CA ARG A 47 -15.69 -24.99 44.28
C ARG A 47 -16.91 -24.25 44.85
N LEU A 48 -16.69 -23.25 45.70
CA LEU A 48 -17.73 -22.43 46.30
C LEU A 48 -18.45 -21.56 45.27
N TYR A 49 -17.71 -20.89 44.37
CA TYR A 49 -18.32 -20.11 43.29
C TYR A 49 -19.13 -20.97 42.33
N GLN A 50 -18.67 -22.19 42.02
CA GLN A 50 -19.44 -23.11 41.20
C GLN A 50 -20.79 -23.45 41.84
N GLN A 51 -20.85 -23.66 43.16
CA GLN A 51 -22.12 -23.86 43.88
C GLN A 51 -23.05 -22.65 43.77
N VAL A 52 -22.52 -21.43 43.88
CA VAL A 52 -23.30 -20.19 43.67
C VAL A 52 -23.88 -20.15 42.25
N THR A 53 -23.14 -20.58 41.23
CA THR A 53 -23.62 -20.53 39.83
C THR A 53 -24.66 -21.59 39.47
N VAL A 54 -24.63 -22.77 40.10
CA VAL A 54 -25.61 -23.85 39.83
C VAL A 54 -27.00 -23.51 40.37
N GLU A 55 -27.08 -22.71 41.44
CA GLU A 55 -28.34 -22.30 42.07
C GLU A 55 -28.92 -20.98 41.47
N ALA A 56 -28.30 -20.44 40.41
CA ALA A 56 -28.42 -19.06 39.95
C ALA A 56 -29.74 -18.66 39.25
N ALA A 57 -30.69 -19.58 39.05
CA ALA A 57 -31.95 -19.25 38.36
C ALA A 57 -32.77 -18.15 39.09
N SER A 58 -32.50 -17.90 40.37
CA SER A 58 -33.27 -17.00 41.24
C SER A 58 -32.53 -15.74 41.73
N ASN A 59 -31.21 -15.58 41.50
CA ASN A 59 -30.45 -14.41 41.99
C ASN A 59 -29.23 -14.03 41.14
N GLN A 60 -29.48 -13.28 40.06
CA GLN A 60 -28.50 -12.90 39.04
C GLN A 60 -27.26 -12.12 39.55
N PRO A 61 -27.34 -11.17 40.50
CA PRO A 61 -26.18 -10.45 41.02
C PRO A 61 -25.10 -11.33 41.66
N TYR A 62 -25.47 -12.27 42.54
CA TYR A 62 -24.49 -13.15 43.20
C TYR A 62 -23.86 -14.14 42.23
N ALA A 63 -24.64 -14.63 41.27
CA ALA A 63 -24.13 -15.48 40.20
C ALA A 63 -23.12 -14.73 39.32
N ALA A 64 -23.41 -13.49 38.92
CA ALA A 64 -22.49 -12.67 38.13
C ALA A 64 -21.16 -12.44 38.86
N GLU A 65 -21.21 -12.14 40.16
CA GLU A 65 -20.00 -11.92 40.95
C GLU A 65 -19.19 -13.22 41.13
N ALA A 66 -19.84 -14.35 41.38
CA ALA A 66 -19.19 -15.65 41.46
C ALA A 66 -18.49 -16.04 40.14
N VAL A 67 -19.14 -15.81 38.99
CA VAL A 67 -18.52 -16.05 37.66
C VAL A 67 -17.32 -15.12 37.43
N PHE A 68 -17.43 -13.83 37.78
CA PHE A 68 -16.31 -12.90 37.66
C PHE A 68 -15.10 -13.33 38.51
N ARG A 69 -15.34 -13.68 39.77
CA ARG A 69 -14.28 -14.13 40.70
C ARG A 69 -13.69 -15.48 40.32
N THR A 70 -14.49 -16.38 39.74
CA THR A 70 -13.99 -17.60 39.09
C THR A 70 -12.93 -17.26 38.04
N GLY A 71 -13.19 -16.26 37.18
CA GLY A 71 -12.21 -15.78 36.20
C GLY A 71 -10.92 -15.24 36.82
N MET A 72 -11.04 -14.47 37.91
CA MET A 72 -9.89 -13.94 38.65
C MET A 72 -9.04 -15.05 39.29
N CYS A 73 -9.66 -16.05 39.92
CA CYS A 73 -8.98 -17.21 40.48
C CYS A 73 -8.22 -17.99 39.40
N GLN A 74 -8.86 -18.28 38.27
CA GLN A 74 -8.21 -18.96 37.14
C GLN A 74 -7.01 -18.17 36.61
N LEU A 75 -7.15 -16.84 36.50
CA LEU A 75 -6.05 -15.97 36.08
C LEU A 75 -4.85 -16.03 37.04
N ARG A 76 -5.11 -16.02 38.36
CA ARG A 76 -4.06 -16.15 39.38
C ARG A 76 -3.36 -17.52 39.34
N LYS A 77 -4.07 -18.56 38.93
CA LYS A 77 -3.51 -19.90 38.70
C LYS A 77 -2.74 -20.03 37.36
N GLY A 78 -2.76 -19.01 36.50
CA GLY A 78 -2.16 -19.05 35.17
C GLY A 78 -3.04 -19.68 34.08
N ASN A 79 -4.27 -20.06 34.43
CA ASN A 79 -5.24 -20.72 33.56
C ASN A 79 -5.98 -19.67 32.72
N LYS A 80 -5.27 -19.10 31.73
CA LYS A 80 -5.76 -17.94 30.96
C LYS A 80 -7.02 -18.26 30.14
N ALA A 81 -7.14 -19.46 29.57
CA ALA A 81 -8.29 -19.82 28.74
C ALA A 81 -9.59 -19.89 29.57
N GLU A 82 -9.51 -20.46 30.77
CA GLU A 82 -10.60 -20.57 31.72
C GLU A 82 -10.98 -19.20 32.30
N ALA A 83 -9.98 -18.33 32.52
CA ALA A 83 -10.21 -16.95 32.91
C ALA A 83 -10.99 -16.18 31.83
N VAL A 84 -10.55 -16.27 30.56
CA VAL A 84 -11.24 -15.65 29.41
C VAL A 84 -12.67 -16.14 29.32
N ALA A 85 -12.91 -17.45 29.35
CA ALA A 85 -14.25 -18.02 29.27
C ALA A 85 -15.19 -17.50 30.39
N SER A 86 -14.64 -17.32 31.60
CA SER A 86 -15.40 -16.78 32.74
C SER A 86 -15.76 -15.31 32.52
N PHE A 87 -14.82 -14.48 32.07
CA PHE A 87 -15.09 -13.06 31.80
C PHE A 87 -16.04 -12.85 30.61
N GLU A 88 -15.93 -13.68 29.57
CA GLU A 88 -16.89 -13.67 28.45
C GLU A 88 -18.30 -14.05 28.91
N ASN A 89 -18.42 -15.04 29.81
CA ASN A 89 -19.69 -15.41 30.42
C ASN A 89 -20.32 -14.24 31.19
N VAL A 90 -19.54 -13.51 31.99
CA VAL A 90 -20.00 -12.28 32.66
C VAL A 90 -20.58 -11.29 31.64
N ALA A 91 -19.84 -11.03 30.57
CA ALA A 91 -20.23 -10.05 29.56
C ALA A 91 -21.46 -10.48 28.73
N ALA A 92 -21.65 -11.78 28.48
CA ALA A 92 -22.72 -12.30 27.63
C ALA A 92 -24.04 -12.52 28.38
N ASN A 93 -23.98 -12.98 29.63
CA ASN A 93 -25.16 -13.54 30.31
C ASN A 93 -25.71 -12.68 31.46
N PHE A 94 -24.99 -11.63 31.89
CA PHE A 94 -25.36 -10.82 33.06
C PHE A 94 -25.55 -9.33 32.71
N SER A 95 -26.41 -9.05 31.72
CA SER A 95 -26.58 -7.71 31.13
C SER A 95 -27.00 -6.60 32.11
N ALA A 96 -27.63 -6.95 33.24
CA ALA A 96 -28.03 -5.99 34.28
C ALA A 96 -26.87 -5.58 35.22
N GLN A 97 -25.75 -6.31 35.22
CA GLN A 97 -24.63 -6.13 36.13
C GLN A 97 -23.51 -5.31 35.48
N THR A 98 -23.84 -4.09 35.06
CA THR A 98 -22.97 -3.21 34.25
C THR A 98 -21.55 -3.03 34.82
N GLY A 99 -21.41 -2.83 36.13
CA GLY A 99 -20.10 -2.68 36.77
C GLY A 99 -19.22 -3.93 36.72
N LEU A 100 -19.80 -5.14 36.77
CA LEU A 100 -19.06 -6.39 36.61
C LEU A 100 -18.70 -6.63 35.15
N ILE A 101 -19.59 -6.28 34.21
CA ILE A 101 -19.30 -6.32 32.77
C ILE A 101 -18.08 -5.45 32.43
N GLU A 102 -18.03 -4.22 32.95
CA GLU A 102 -16.88 -3.32 32.72
C GLU A 102 -15.57 -3.90 33.26
N LYS A 103 -15.58 -4.45 34.48
CA LYS A 103 -14.41 -5.14 35.05
C LYS A 103 -13.99 -6.35 34.22
N ALA A 104 -14.93 -7.19 33.80
CA ALA A 104 -14.66 -8.36 32.97
C ALA A 104 -14.06 -7.98 31.62
N LYS A 105 -14.62 -6.95 30.96
CA LYS A 105 -14.08 -6.40 29.71
C LYS A 105 -12.66 -5.85 29.88
N ALA A 106 -12.37 -5.20 31.00
CA ALA A 106 -11.01 -4.73 31.29
C ALA A 106 -10.01 -5.89 31.43
N GLN A 107 -10.38 -6.97 32.13
CA GLN A 107 -9.53 -8.17 32.23
C GLN A 107 -9.33 -8.86 30.88
N LEU A 108 -10.39 -8.97 30.07
CA LEU A 108 -10.29 -9.50 28.71
C LEU A 108 -9.34 -8.67 27.85
N ALA A 109 -9.42 -7.34 27.93
CA ALA A 109 -8.50 -6.46 27.21
C ALA A 109 -7.04 -6.67 27.63
N GLU A 110 -6.77 -6.85 28.92
CA GLU A 110 -5.42 -7.17 29.43
C GLU A 110 -4.92 -8.52 28.91
N LEU A 111 -5.76 -9.55 28.97
CA LEU A 111 -5.44 -10.92 28.59
C LEU A 111 -5.24 -11.09 27.09
N ASN A 112 -5.99 -10.34 26.30
CA ASN A 112 -5.94 -10.35 24.84
C ASN A 112 -4.97 -9.30 24.27
N TRP A 113 -4.29 -8.54 25.12
CA TRP A 113 -3.19 -7.66 24.71
C TRP A 113 -1.90 -8.45 24.53
N ALA A 114 -1.89 -9.29 23.50
CA ALA A 114 -0.71 -10.06 23.09
C ALA A 114 -0.32 -9.63 21.67
N PRO A 115 0.93 -9.17 21.44
CA PRO A 115 1.44 -8.93 20.10
C PRO A 115 1.38 -10.21 19.26
N LEU A 116 1.21 -10.03 17.94
CA LEU A 116 1.43 -11.12 17.00
C LEU A 116 2.90 -11.57 17.02
N GLU A 117 3.13 -12.85 16.76
CA GLU A 117 4.47 -13.35 16.46
C GLU A 117 4.82 -12.94 15.03
N LEU A 118 5.76 -12.00 14.90
CA LEU A 118 6.15 -11.39 13.64
C LEU A 118 7.59 -11.77 13.27
N ALA A 119 7.78 -12.18 12.03
CA ALA A 119 9.10 -12.27 11.40
C ALA A 119 9.77 -10.88 11.30
N PRO A 120 11.08 -10.80 11.02
CA PRO A 120 11.73 -9.52 10.72
C PRO A 120 11.03 -8.74 9.59
N ALA A 121 11.16 -7.42 9.61
CA ALA A 121 10.63 -6.56 8.55
C ALA A 121 11.25 -6.93 7.18
N PRO A 122 10.44 -7.30 6.17
CA PRO A 122 10.93 -7.71 4.85
C PRO A 122 11.17 -6.54 3.88
N TRP A 123 10.93 -5.29 4.30
CA TRP A 123 11.02 -4.09 3.46
C TRP A 123 12.30 -3.29 3.72
N GLN A 124 12.65 -2.44 2.76
CA GLN A 124 13.69 -1.42 2.90
C GLN A 124 13.11 -0.11 3.47
N ASP A 125 13.97 0.73 4.06
CA ASP A 125 13.55 2.00 4.65
C ASP A 125 13.11 3.01 3.58
N GLY A 126 11.81 3.36 3.54
CA GLY A 126 11.28 4.21 2.47
C GLY A 126 10.91 3.45 1.21
N GLU A 127 10.68 2.14 1.31
CA GLU A 127 10.05 1.36 0.26
C GLU A 127 8.67 1.93 -0.07
N ILE A 128 8.40 2.11 -1.36
CA ILE A 128 7.12 2.56 -1.90
C ILE A 128 6.60 1.51 -2.87
N LEU A 129 5.43 0.97 -2.56
CA LEU A 129 4.67 0.08 -3.43
C LEU A 129 3.59 0.90 -4.12
N HIS A 130 3.61 0.91 -5.45
CA HIS A 130 2.61 1.60 -6.25
C HIS A 130 1.66 0.57 -6.86
N TYR A 131 0.36 0.81 -6.76
CA TYR A 131 -0.68 -0.11 -7.19
C TYR A 131 -1.63 0.54 -8.18
N ASN A 132 -2.08 -0.29 -9.12
CA ASN A 132 -3.25 -0.04 -9.94
C ASN A 132 -4.48 -0.58 -9.20
N GLN A 133 -5.51 0.24 -9.03
CA GLN A 133 -6.81 -0.20 -8.54
C GLN A 133 -7.74 -0.42 -9.72
N LEU A 134 -8.25 -1.64 -9.87
CA LEU A 134 -9.03 -2.06 -11.01
C LEU A 134 -10.51 -2.22 -10.64
N LEU A 135 -11.38 -1.77 -11.54
CA LEU A 135 -12.81 -2.06 -11.49
C LEU A 135 -13.04 -3.53 -11.86
N HIS A 136 -14.21 -4.08 -11.53
CA HIS A 136 -14.58 -5.45 -11.92
C HIS A 136 -14.50 -5.69 -13.45
N SER A 137 -14.58 -4.63 -14.25
CA SER A 137 -14.39 -4.70 -15.71
C SER A 137 -12.92 -4.77 -16.16
N GLY A 138 -11.95 -4.80 -15.23
CA GLY A 138 -10.51 -4.72 -15.51
C GLY A 138 -10.02 -3.30 -15.85
N VAL A 139 -10.91 -2.31 -15.89
CA VAL A 139 -10.57 -0.92 -16.18
C VAL A 139 -9.89 -0.28 -14.96
N LEU A 140 -8.82 0.48 -15.19
CA LEU A 140 -8.15 1.26 -14.15
C LEU A 140 -9.12 2.29 -13.52
N GLY A 141 -9.51 2.03 -12.28
CA GLY A 141 -10.45 2.84 -11.50
C GLY A 141 -9.76 3.79 -10.52
N GLY A 142 -8.49 3.58 -10.22
CA GLY A 142 -7.71 4.39 -9.30
C GLY A 142 -6.26 3.93 -9.19
N VAL A 143 -5.49 4.62 -8.37
CA VAL A 143 -4.09 4.31 -8.06
C VAL A 143 -3.82 4.54 -6.58
N GLU A 144 -2.92 3.75 -6.01
CA GLU A 144 -2.54 3.83 -4.61
C GLU A 144 -1.01 3.76 -4.46
N LYS A 145 -0.44 4.55 -3.56
CA LYS A 145 0.97 4.43 -3.15
C LYS A 145 1.03 4.11 -1.65
N TRP A 146 1.72 3.05 -1.30
CA TRP A 146 1.93 2.63 0.08
C TRP A 146 3.42 2.73 0.39
N MET A 147 3.78 3.53 1.38
CA MET A 147 5.15 3.74 1.83
C MET A 147 5.32 3.23 3.25
N ILE A 148 6.47 2.62 3.53
CA ILE A 148 6.87 2.27 4.88
C ILE A 148 8.31 2.73 5.14
N LYS A 149 8.52 3.46 6.23
CA LYS A 149 9.85 3.99 6.59
C LYS A 149 10.09 3.99 8.09
N ALA A 150 11.36 3.93 8.44
CA ALA A 150 11.86 4.08 9.78
C ALA A 150 11.62 5.52 10.26
N ASP A 151 11.04 5.69 11.45
CA ASP A 151 10.88 7.00 12.06
C ASP A 151 10.94 6.89 13.60
N LYS A 152 10.80 8.03 14.28
CA LYS A 152 10.68 8.14 15.73
C LYS A 152 9.42 8.90 16.12
N LEU A 153 8.71 8.39 17.12
CA LEU A 153 7.63 9.10 17.80
C LEU A 153 8.09 9.44 19.23
N GLY A 154 8.60 10.66 19.41
CA GLY A 154 9.37 11.01 20.60
C GLY A 154 10.67 10.19 20.65
N ASP A 155 10.86 9.42 21.72
CA ASP A 155 12.02 8.54 21.87
C ASP A 155 11.78 7.11 21.36
N GLN A 156 10.54 6.76 21.00
CA GLN A 156 10.19 5.41 20.54
C GLN A 156 10.51 5.23 19.05
N ASP A 157 11.21 4.15 18.72
CA ASP A 157 11.43 3.76 17.33
C ASP A 157 10.14 3.15 16.76
N VAL A 158 9.75 3.66 15.59
CA VAL A 158 8.50 3.27 14.92
C VAL A 158 8.75 2.92 13.45
N TRP A 159 7.77 2.22 12.87
CA TRP A 159 7.50 2.25 11.44
C TRP A 159 6.41 3.27 11.18
N ARG A 160 6.71 4.25 10.33
CA ARG A 160 5.70 5.12 9.74
C ARG A 160 5.19 4.46 8.46
N ILE A 161 3.90 4.19 8.41
CA ILE A 161 3.20 3.58 7.28
C ILE A 161 2.28 4.65 6.69
N GLU A 162 2.48 4.98 5.42
CA GLU A 162 1.73 6.03 4.72
C GLU A 162 1.04 5.42 3.50
N GLU A 163 -0.25 5.68 3.33
CA GLU A 163 -1.00 5.31 2.13
C GLU A 163 -1.64 6.55 1.52
N LEU A 164 -1.49 6.70 0.20
CA LEU A 164 -2.13 7.76 -0.58
C LEU A 164 -2.92 7.11 -1.71
N HIS A 165 -4.24 7.28 -1.67
CA HIS A 165 -5.19 6.68 -2.62
C HIS A 165 -5.86 7.76 -3.45
N HIS A 166 -5.96 7.52 -4.75
CA HIS A 166 -6.72 8.38 -5.66
C HIS A 166 -7.57 7.54 -6.60
N ASN A 167 -8.88 7.57 -6.39
CA ASN A 167 -9.84 6.93 -7.28
C ASN A 167 -10.27 7.95 -8.34
N PHE A 168 -10.38 7.51 -9.60
CA PHE A 168 -10.78 8.36 -10.72
C PHE A 168 -12.29 8.61 -10.80
N GLY A 169 -13.08 7.85 -10.03
CA GLY A 169 -14.50 8.11 -9.80
C GLY A 169 -14.76 9.30 -8.86
N PRO A 170 -16.03 9.68 -8.64
CA PRO A 170 -16.37 10.87 -7.87
C PRO A 170 -15.90 10.79 -6.41
N GLY A 171 -14.92 11.63 -6.05
CA GLY A 171 -14.69 12.15 -4.70
C GLY A 171 -13.84 11.31 -3.74
N TYR A 172 -13.42 10.10 -4.08
CA TYR A 172 -12.62 9.28 -3.16
C TYR A 172 -11.12 9.55 -3.31
N ARG A 173 -10.62 10.40 -2.42
CA ARG A 173 -9.20 10.64 -2.16
C ARG A 173 -8.94 10.39 -0.69
N GLN A 174 -7.90 9.63 -0.40
CA GLN A 174 -7.56 9.26 0.95
C GLN A 174 -6.05 9.38 1.15
N TYR A 175 -5.67 9.98 2.28
CA TYR A 175 -4.36 9.84 2.87
C TYR A 175 -4.51 9.21 4.26
N VAL A 176 -3.66 8.24 4.58
CA VAL A 176 -3.56 7.64 5.91
C VAL A 176 -2.11 7.56 6.32
N ARG A 177 -1.83 7.90 7.58
CA ARG A 177 -0.56 7.66 8.26
C ARG A 177 -0.80 6.81 9.48
N VAL A 178 0.02 5.80 9.72
CA VAL A 178 0.04 5.02 10.96
C VAL A 178 1.46 5.02 11.52
N GLU A 179 1.60 5.41 12.79
CA GLU A 179 2.82 5.21 13.58
C GLU A 179 2.66 3.92 14.38
N ALA A 180 3.53 2.95 14.13
CA ALA A 180 3.48 1.65 14.77
C ALA A 180 4.80 1.29 15.44
N ASP A 181 4.72 0.63 16.60
CA ASP A 181 5.89 0.11 17.28
C ASP A 181 6.74 -0.76 16.34
N ARG A 182 8.06 -0.52 16.34
CA ARG A 182 8.98 -1.11 15.35
C ARG A 182 8.96 -2.64 15.33
N ASP A 183 8.89 -3.27 16.50
CA ASP A 183 9.03 -4.71 16.62
C ASP A 183 7.67 -5.41 16.62
N THR A 184 6.74 -4.92 17.46
CA THR A 184 5.43 -5.54 17.67
C THR A 184 4.38 -5.13 16.64
N MET A 185 4.65 -4.06 15.89
CA MET A 185 3.71 -3.41 14.98
C MET A 185 2.41 -2.97 15.66
N ILE A 186 2.34 -2.88 16.99
CA ILE A 186 1.13 -2.35 17.65
C ILE A 186 1.01 -0.86 17.24
N PRO A 187 -0.13 -0.42 16.69
CA PRO A 187 -0.30 0.98 16.33
C PRO A 187 -0.31 1.85 17.58
N ILE A 188 0.23 3.05 17.47
CA ILE A 188 0.30 4.05 18.55
C ILE A 188 -0.67 5.18 18.24
N GLU A 189 -0.53 5.74 17.04
CA GLU A 189 -1.45 6.75 16.51
C GLU A 189 -1.59 6.62 14.99
N SER A 190 -2.69 7.11 14.46
CA SER A 190 -2.90 7.24 13.02
C SER A 190 -3.61 8.54 12.68
N HIS A 191 -3.34 9.06 11.50
CA HIS A 191 -3.95 10.27 10.95
C HIS A 191 -4.59 9.96 9.61
N TYR A 192 -5.81 10.42 9.40
CA TYR A 192 -6.57 10.22 8.18
C TYR A 192 -7.03 11.55 7.61
N GLU A 193 -6.85 11.72 6.30
CA GLU A 193 -7.53 12.74 5.49
C GLU A 193 -8.32 12.06 4.38
N GLN A 194 -9.63 11.97 4.54
CA GLN A 194 -10.52 11.29 3.61
C GLN A 194 -11.54 12.28 3.05
N GLY A 195 -11.53 12.52 1.74
CA GLY A 195 -12.31 13.59 1.11
C GLY A 195 -13.79 13.63 1.51
N VAL A 196 -14.45 12.46 1.58
CA VAL A 196 -15.89 12.36 1.91
C VAL A 196 -16.15 12.14 3.41
N TYR A 197 -15.19 11.56 4.14
CA TYR A 197 -15.37 11.16 5.55
C TYR A 197 -14.80 12.16 6.55
N GLY A 198 -13.94 13.06 6.11
CA GLY A 198 -13.31 14.09 6.94
C GLY A 198 -11.88 13.77 7.35
N THR A 199 -11.41 14.47 8.36
CA THR A 199 -10.03 14.37 8.88
C THR A 199 -10.08 13.93 10.33
N PHE A 200 -9.33 12.88 10.69
CA PHE A 200 -9.36 12.33 12.04
C PHE A 200 -8.03 11.74 12.47
N ASP A 201 -7.71 11.95 13.75
CA ASP A 201 -6.62 11.32 14.47
C ASP A 201 -7.18 10.19 15.34
N VAL A 202 -6.48 9.07 15.37
CA VAL A 202 -6.80 7.92 16.21
C VAL A 202 -5.61 7.66 17.13
N ARG A 203 -5.87 7.45 18.42
CA ARG A 203 -4.89 7.00 19.40
C ARG A 203 -5.25 5.61 19.89
N TYR A 204 -4.27 4.73 19.86
CA TYR A 204 -4.41 3.34 20.26
C TYR A 204 -3.81 3.15 21.65
N GLN A 205 -4.63 2.65 22.58
CA GLN A 205 -4.24 2.41 23.96
C GLN A 205 -4.73 1.04 24.40
N ARG A 206 -4.15 0.54 25.49
CA ARG A 206 -4.60 -0.72 26.07
C ARG A 206 -6.07 -0.61 26.51
N GLY A 207 -6.92 -1.47 25.95
CA GLY A 207 -8.35 -1.49 26.23
C GLY A 207 -9.19 -0.40 25.54
N LYS A 208 -8.57 0.56 24.84
CA LYS A 208 -9.26 1.76 24.37
C LYS A 208 -8.65 2.32 23.08
N ILE A 209 -9.50 2.69 22.13
CA ILE A 209 -9.14 3.46 20.95
C ILE A 209 -9.88 4.80 21.00
N GLN A 210 -9.16 5.89 20.82
CA GLN A 210 -9.75 7.24 20.84
C GLN A 210 -9.66 7.84 19.45
N LEU A 211 -10.80 8.16 18.85
CA LEU A 211 -10.87 8.86 17.57
C LEU A 211 -11.33 10.30 17.80
N LYS A 212 -10.61 11.27 17.23
CA LYS A 212 -10.96 12.70 17.27
C LYS A 212 -10.72 13.34 15.93
N GLY A 213 -11.60 14.23 15.51
CA GLY A 213 -11.43 14.90 14.22
C GLY A 213 -12.62 15.74 13.82
N GLU A 214 -12.75 15.95 12.52
CA GLU A 214 -13.86 16.66 11.90
C GLU A 214 -14.45 15.82 10.77
N ALA A 215 -15.77 15.62 10.79
CA ALA A 215 -16.53 14.97 9.73
C ALA A 215 -17.79 15.79 9.44
N ASN A 216 -18.14 15.99 8.17
CA ASN A 216 -19.30 16.79 7.77
C ASN A 216 -19.37 18.19 8.45
N ASN A 217 -18.23 18.89 8.54
CA ASN A 217 -18.07 20.19 9.22
C ASN A 217 -18.47 20.17 10.71
N LYS A 218 -18.35 19.01 11.37
CA LYS A 218 -18.61 18.86 12.81
C LYS A 218 -17.44 18.16 13.47
N THR A 219 -17.07 18.62 14.66
CA THR A 219 -16.12 17.91 15.51
C THR A 219 -16.72 16.57 15.93
N VAL A 220 -15.94 15.50 15.75
CA VAL A 220 -16.24 14.15 16.22
C VAL A 220 -15.21 13.74 17.27
N SER A 221 -15.67 13.11 18.34
CA SER A 221 -14.82 12.50 19.37
C SER A 221 -15.50 11.23 19.86
N ARG A 222 -14.77 10.11 19.82
CA ARG A 222 -15.28 8.79 20.14
C ARG A 222 -14.26 8.03 20.98
N ASP A 223 -14.76 7.33 21.99
CA ASP A 223 -14.00 6.35 22.76
C ASP A 223 -14.56 4.97 22.43
N ILE A 224 -13.74 4.13 21.81
CA ILE A 224 -14.09 2.77 21.38
C ILE A 224 -13.38 1.78 22.30
N ALA A 225 -14.11 0.83 22.87
CA ALA A 225 -13.52 -0.24 23.68
C ALA A 225 -12.80 -1.24 22.76
N ALA A 226 -11.55 -1.56 23.09
CA ALA A 226 -10.77 -2.57 22.39
C ALA A 226 -10.58 -3.80 23.27
N GLY A 227 -11.07 -4.95 22.83
CA GLY A 227 -10.99 -6.21 23.58
C GLY A 227 -9.63 -6.90 23.52
N GLY A 228 -8.59 -6.23 22.99
CA GLY A 228 -7.24 -6.74 22.73
C GLY A 228 -6.47 -5.77 21.83
N VAL A 229 -5.35 -6.22 21.25
CA VAL A 229 -4.65 -5.43 20.20
C VAL A 229 -5.52 -5.35 18.96
N ALA A 230 -5.83 -4.13 18.51
CA ALA A 230 -6.49 -3.87 17.23
C ALA A 230 -5.56 -3.02 16.37
N TYR A 231 -5.12 -3.59 15.25
CA TYR A 231 -4.22 -2.95 14.30
C TYR A 231 -4.97 -1.98 13.40
N ASP A 232 -4.30 -0.98 12.83
CA ASP A 232 -4.93 -0.10 11.85
C ASP A 232 -5.22 -0.87 10.54
N LEU A 233 -6.28 -0.53 9.81
CA LEU A 233 -6.60 -1.19 8.55
C LEU A 233 -5.49 -1.03 7.51
N CYS A 234 -4.91 0.17 7.34
CA CYS A 234 -3.81 0.42 6.39
C CYS A 234 -2.52 -0.31 6.78
N GLN A 235 -2.41 -0.70 8.05
CA GLN A 235 -1.29 -1.49 8.54
C GLN A 235 -1.46 -3.00 8.28
N ALA A 236 -2.70 -3.49 8.10
CA ALA A 236 -3.00 -4.92 8.01
C ALA A 236 -2.23 -5.62 6.88
N GLN A 237 -2.07 -4.98 5.74
CA GLN A 237 -1.33 -5.52 4.60
C GLN A 237 0.16 -5.67 4.93
N GLN A 238 0.76 -4.71 5.65
CA GLN A 238 2.17 -4.79 6.06
C GLN A 238 2.39 -5.83 7.17
N LEU A 239 1.41 -6.03 8.05
CA LEU A 239 1.44 -7.11 9.05
C LEU A 239 1.51 -8.49 8.39
N ILE A 240 0.71 -8.71 7.33
CA ILE A 240 0.68 -9.99 6.62
C ILE A 240 2.07 -10.36 6.06
N ARG A 241 2.85 -9.38 5.60
CA ARG A 241 4.22 -9.61 5.13
C ARG A 241 5.14 -10.16 6.23
N ARG A 242 4.86 -9.86 7.50
CA ARG A 242 5.63 -10.35 8.65
C ARG A 242 5.05 -11.61 9.29
N LEU A 243 3.87 -12.08 8.87
CA LEU A 243 3.28 -13.31 9.41
C LEU A 243 3.93 -14.58 8.83
N PRO A 244 3.78 -15.75 9.48
CA PRO A 244 4.12 -17.02 8.86
C PRO A 244 3.26 -17.30 7.61
N LEU A 245 3.90 -17.61 6.49
CA LEU A 245 3.24 -17.82 5.19
C LEU A 245 3.40 -19.24 4.65
N THR A 246 3.68 -20.23 5.50
CA THR A 246 3.75 -21.63 5.07
C THR A 246 2.37 -22.15 4.68
N ASN A 247 2.32 -23.08 3.71
CA ASN A 247 1.04 -23.62 3.23
C ASN A 247 0.24 -24.27 4.37
N GLY A 248 -1.06 -23.97 4.44
CA GLY A 248 -1.95 -24.41 5.52
C GLY A 248 -1.87 -23.58 6.81
N CYS A 249 -0.95 -22.61 6.91
CA CYS A 249 -0.90 -21.71 8.04
C CYS A 249 -2.20 -20.90 8.15
N ARG A 250 -2.71 -20.76 9.37
CA ARG A 250 -3.90 -19.96 9.71
C ARG A 250 -3.52 -18.91 10.74
N GLN A 251 -3.91 -17.67 10.51
CA GLN A 251 -3.72 -16.58 11.46
C GLN A 251 -5.02 -15.83 11.70
N LYS A 252 -5.18 -15.33 12.94
CA LYS A 252 -6.24 -14.39 13.30
C LYS A 252 -5.64 -13.16 13.97
N PHE A 253 -6.19 -11.99 13.67
CA PHE A 253 -5.87 -10.74 14.33
C PHE A 253 -7.06 -9.77 14.20
N TYR A 254 -7.05 -8.67 14.94
CA TYR A 254 -8.12 -7.67 14.88
C TYR A 254 -7.61 -6.40 14.24
N THR A 255 -8.48 -5.74 13.47
CA THR A 255 -8.23 -4.42 12.91
C THR A 255 -9.30 -3.43 13.33
N PHE A 256 -8.92 -2.18 13.51
CA PHE A 256 -9.83 -1.06 13.70
C PHE A 256 -10.23 -0.46 12.35
N TYR A 257 -11.53 -0.23 12.17
CA TYR A 257 -12.12 0.39 11.00
C TYR A 257 -12.62 1.77 11.39
N ALA A 258 -11.81 2.81 11.15
CA ALA A 258 -12.11 4.16 11.60
C ALA A 258 -13.42 4.73 11.02
N GLN A 259 -13.82 4.29 9.83
CA GLN A 259 -15.08 4.71 9.19
C GLN A 259 -16.33 4.15 9.87
N ASP A 260 -16.20 3.00 10.53
CA ASP A 260 -17.31 2.26 11.14
C ASP A 260 -17.29 2.32 12.69
N ASP A 261 -16.30 3.01 13.28
CA ASP A 261 -16.04 3.03 14.72
C ASP A 261 -15.98 1.62 15.36
N ARG A 262 -15.46 0.62 14.64
CA ARG A 262 -15.49 -0.79 15.11
C ARG A 262 -14.18 -1.52 14.92
N CYS A 263 -13.96 -2.50 15.78
CA CYS A 263 -12.93 -3.53 15.57
C CYS A 263 -13.56 -4.75 14.87
N GLY A 264 -12.88 -5.28 13.87
CA GLY A 264 -13.27 -6.50 13.18
C GLY A 264 -12.10 -7.49 13.13
N GLN A 265 -12.43 -8.78 13.07
CA GLN A 265 -11.46 -9.86 13.08
C GLN A 265 -11.10 -10.25 11.64
N TRP A 266 -9.81 -10.33 11.37
CA TRP A 266 -9.24 -10.98 10.22
C TRP A 266 -9.03 -12.46 10.54
N SER A 267 -9.44 -13.32 9.61
CA SER A 267 -9.11 -14.75 9.62
C SER A 267 -8.50 -15.08 8.27
N MET A 268 -7.22 -15.48 8.25
CA MET A 268 -6.50 -15.83 7.04
C MET A 268 -6.04 -17.29 7.03
N GLU A 269 -5.93 -17.84 5.83
CA GLU A 269 -5.34 -19.16 5.56
C GLU A 269 -4.46 -19.09 4.31
N VAL A 270 -3.24 -19.62 4.39
CA VAL A 270 -2.38 -19.82 3.22
C VAL A 270 -2.82 -21.11 2.51
N LYS A 271 -3.19 -21.01 1.23
CA LYS A 271 -3.84 -22.10 0.49
C LYS A 271 -2.94 -22.82 -0.49
N ALA A 272 -2.08 -22.06 -1.15
CA ALA A 272 -1.28 -22.54 -2.26
C ALA A 272 -0.08 -21.64 -2.52
N ARG A 273 0.79 -22.11 -3.40
CA ARG A 273 1.85 -21.33 -4.02
C ARG A 273 1.63 -21.35 -5.53
N GLU A 274 1.62 -20.20 -6.17
CA GLU A 274 1.30 -20.06 -7.59
C GLU A 274 1.99 -18.84 -8.20
N LYS A 275 2.18 -18.86 -9.53
CA LYS A 275 2.79 -17.76 -10.26
C LYS A 275 1.76 -16.69 -10.56
N VAL A 276 2.14 -15.43 -10.37
CA VAL A 276 1.29 -14.26 -10.62
C VAL A 276 2.07 -13.24 -11.42
N SER A 277 1.48 -12.77 -12.52
CA SER A 277 2.02 -11.72 -13.36
C SER A 277 1.22 -10.44 -13.14
N VAL A 278 1.91 -9.33 -12.89
CA VAL A 278 1.36 -7.98 -12.73
C VAL A 278 2.28 -6.98 -13.46
N PRO A 279 1.92 -5.69 -13.61
CA PRO A 279 2.79 -4.75 -14.32
C PRO A 279 4.19 -4.59 -13.71
N ALA A 280 4.35 -4.83 -12.40
CA ALA A 280 5.66 -4.83 -11.74
C ALA A 280 6.54 -6.06 -12.07
N GLY A 281 6.00 -7.11 -12.72
CA GLY A 281 6.72 -8.31 -13.13
C GLY A 281 6.02 -9.61 -12.77
N ASP A 282 6.78 -10.70 -12.89
CA ASP A 282 6.35 -12.06 -12.54
C ASP A 282 6.84 -12.46 -11.16
N PHE A 283 5.93 -12.96 -10.33
CA PHE A 283 6.21 -13.35 -8.96
C PHE A 283 5.74 -14.79 -8.70
N ASP A 284 6.50 -15.51 -7.90
CA ASP A 284 6.03 -16.73 -7.26
C ASP A 284 5.41 -16.32 -5.92
N CYS A 285 4.13 -16.63 -5.69
CA CYS A 285 3.33 -16.06 -4.62
C CYS A 285 2.68 -17.11 -3.74
N TYR A 286 2.59 -16.84 -2.45
CA TYR A 286 1.64 -17.47 -1.55
C TYR A 286 0.25 -16.90 -1.78
N ARG A 287 -0.73 -17.77 -2.05
CA ARG A 287 -2.14 -17.40 -2.10
C ARG A 287 -2.74 -17.44 -0.70
N VAL A 288 -3.13 -16.28 -0.19
CA VAL A 288 -3.70 -16.09 1.14
C VAL A 288 -5.17 -15.74 0.98
N GLU A 289 -6.06 -16.62 1.44
CA GLU A 289 -7.48 -16.34 1.53
C GLU A 289 -7.78 -15.75 2.90
N TYR A 290 -8.56 -14.67 2.96
CA TYR A 290 -8.96 -14.07 4.24
C TYR A 290 -10.40 -13.58 4.24
N SER A 291 -10.96 -13.49 5.44
CA SER A 291 -12.28 -12.89 5.69
C SER A 291 -12.20 -11.87 6.81
N THR A 292 -13.02 -10.83 6.73
CA THR A 292 -13.16 -9.83 7.80
C THR A 292 -14.54 -9.91 8.44
N SER A 293 -14.60 -10.04 9.77
CA SER A 293 -15.87 -9.96 10.48
C SER A 293 -16.41 -8.52 10.38
N GLY A 294 -17.66 -8.39 9.95
CA GLY A 294 -18.35 -7.10 9.86
C GLY A 294 -18.79 -6.67 8.45
N TRP A 295 -18.13 -7.15 7.40
CA TRP A 295 -18.50 -6.85 6.01
C TRP A 295 -19.04 -8.07 5.25
N GLY A 296 -18.81 -9.29 5.77
CA GLY A 296 -19.21 -10.53 5.08
C GLY A 296 -18.39 -10.81 3.82
N SER A 297 -17.36 -10.01 3.56
CA SER A 297 -16.50 -10.11 2.39
C SER A 297 -15.38 -11.11 2.63
N TYR A 298 -15.11 -11.88 1.60
CA TYR A 298 -13.97 -12.77 1.51
C TYR A 298 -13.06 -12.21 0.41
N PHE A 299 -11.76 -12.34 0.60
CA PHE A 299 -10.76 -11.79 -0.30
C PHE A 299 -9.61 -12.78 -0.50
N THR A 300 -8.83 -12.55 -1.55
CA THR A 300 -7.58 -13.25 -1.83
C THR A 300 -6.45 -12.23 -1.94
N LEU A 301 -5.32 -12.50 -1.30
CA LEU A 301 -4.04 -11.80 -1.50
C LEU A 301 -3.03 -12.76 -2.09
N TRP A 302 -2.16 -12.22 -2.94
CA TRP A 302 -0.97 -12.90 -3.40
C TRP A 302 0.23 -12.19 -2.81
N VAL A 303 0.99 -12.89 -1.97
CA VAL A 303 2.19 -12.36 -1.32
C VAL A 303 3.40 -13.02 -1.95
N SER A 304 4.38 -12.25 -2.45
CA SER A 304 5.57 -12.82 -3.07
C SER A 304 6.31 -13.75 -2.09
N ALA A 305 6.85 -14.84 -2.61
CA ALA A 305 7.53 -15.87 -1.83
C ALA A 305 9.03 -15.59 -1.62
N ASP A 306 9.54 -14.52 -2.22
CA ASP A 306 10.88 -13.99 -1.99
C ASP A 306 11.01 -13.33 -0.60
N GLU A 307 12.21 -12.82 -0.31
CA GLU A 307 12.51 -12.19 0.98
C GLU A 307 11.77 -10.88 1.23
N HIS A 308 11.29 -10.21 0.17
CA HIS A 308 10.61 -8.92 0.27
C HIS A 308 9.12 -9.06 0.61
N ARG A 309 8.53 -10.21 0.26
CA ARG A 309 7.14 -10.55 0.58
C ARG A 309 6.17 -9.44 0.18
N TYR A 310 6.27 -8.96 -1.05
CA TYR A 310 5.39 -7.93 -1.59
C TYR A 310 3.95 -8.41 -1.63
N ILE A 311 2.99 -7.53 -1.35
CA ILE A 311 1.60 -7.80 -1.74
C ILE A 311 1.54 -7.55 -3.25
N VAL A 312 1.42 -8.61 -4.04
CA VAL A 312 1.52 -8.55 -5.51
C VAL A 312 0.15 -8.23 -6.13
N LYS A 313 -0.90 -8.86 -5.61
CA LYS A 313 -2.27 -8.73 -6.12
C LYS A 313 -3.29 -8.92 -5.00
N SER A 314 -4.46 -8.29 -5.14
CA SER A 314 -5.66 -8.61 -4.34
C SER A 314 -6.90 -8.78 -5.21
N SER A 315 -7.84 -9.62 -4.77
CA SER A 315 -9.13 -9.81 -5.43
C SER A 315 -10.25 -10.13 -4.43
N TYR A 316 -11.51 -10.01 -4.88
CA TYR A 316 -12.62 -10.65 -4.20
C TYR A 316 -12.44 -12.17 -4.21
N PHE A 317 -12.92 -12.85 -3.16
CA PHE A 317 -12.71 -14.29 -2.99
C PHE A 317 -13.16 -15.12 -4.17
N ARG A 318 -12.28 -16.02 -4.62
CA ARG A 318 -12.43 -16.88 -5.80
C ARG A 318 -12.65 -16.13 -7.12
N SER A 319 -12.55 -14.81 -7.13
CA SER A 319 -12.52 -14.01 -8.35
C SER A 319 -11.11 -13.98 -8.91
N GLU A 320 -10.99 -14.17 -10.22
CA GLU A 320 -9.75 -13.92 -10.95
C GLU A 320 -9.54 -12.42 -11.24
N ASP A 321 -10.64 -11.65 -11.29
CA ASP A 321 -10.59 -10.20 -11.49
C ASP A 321 -9.86 -9.54 -10.32
N ALA A 322 -8.71 -8.93 -10.64
CA ALA A 322 -7.95 -8.17 -9.67
C ALA A 322 -8.72 -6.91 -9.25
N MET A 323 -8.68 -6.59 -7.96
CA MET A 323 -9.04 -5.26 -7.44
C MET A 323 -7.81 -4.36 -7.32
N LEU A 324 -6.65 -4.96 -7.05
CA LEU A 324 -5.40 -4.26 -6.84
C LEU A 324 -4.26 -5.06 -7.46
N GLU A 325 -3.39 -4.42 -8.24
CA GLU A 325 -2.19 -5.03 -8.82
C GLU A 325 -0.97 -4.16 -8.59
N LEU A 326 0.13 -4.77 -8.18
CA LEU A 326 1.40 -4.08 -7.99
C LEU A 326 1.93 -3.59 -9.34
N ALA A 327 2.02 -2.27 -9.48
CA ALA A 327 2.41 -1.59 -10.70
C ALA A 327 3.91 -1.30 -10.75
N SER A 328 4.50 -0.86 -9.64
CA SER A 328 5.95 -0.65 -9.52
C SER A 328 6.39 -0.64 -8.06
N ILE A 329 7.69 -0.85 -7.85
CA ILE A 329 8.35 -0.77 -6.55
C ILE A 329 9.44 0.30 -6.65
N THR A 330 9.45 1.27 -5.75
CA THR A 330 10.54 2.26 -5.64
C THR A 330 11.03 2.36 -4.20
N HIS A 331 12.17 3.01 -4.00
CA HIS A 331 12.78 3.20 -2.68
C HIS A 331 13.25 4.64 -2.55
N GLU A 332 12.60 5.39 -1.67
CA GLU A 332 12.75 6.83 -1.55
C GLU A 332 12.66 7.26 -0.07
N PRO A 333 13.70 7.01 0.75
CA PRO A 333 13.68 7.25 2.20
C PRO A 333 13.38 8.70 2.62
N GLN A 334 13.72 9.66 1.75
CA GLN A 334 13.47 11.09 2.01
C GLN A 334 12.10 11.56 1.49
N ARG A 335 11.29 10.68 0.90
CA ARG A 335 10.00 11.06 0.32
C ARG A 335 8.99 11.40 1.41
N GLN A 336 8.23 12.45 1.14
CA GLN A 336 7.04 12.83 1.89
C GLN A 336 5.85 12.83 0.96
N PHE A 337 4.72 12.31 1.41
CA PHE A 337 3.45 12.36 0.66
C PHE A 337 2.71 13.69 0.83
N PHE A 338 3.38 14.70 1.38
CA PHE A 338 2.86 16.04 1.56
C PHE A 338 3.56 17.06 0.67
N LYS A 339 2.76 17.99 0.15
CA LYS A 339 3.21 19.18 -0.55
C LYS A 339 2.40 20.38 -0.07
N ASN A 340 3.08 21.42 0.40
CA ASN A 340 2.44 22.64 0.94
C ASN A 340 1.43 22.35 2.08
N GLY A 341 1.75 21.38 2.95
CA GLY A 341 0.90 21.03 4.09
C GLY A 341 -0.39 20.28 3.75
N LYS A 342 -0.51 19.74 2.53
CA LYS A 342 -1.60 18.87 2.11
C LYS A 342 -1.08 17.59 1.45
N PRO A 343 -1.83 16.49 1.45
CA PRO A 343 -1.43 15.29 0.72
C PRO A 343 -1.26 15.58 -0.78
N ASP A 344 -0.14 15.13 -1.35
CA ASP A 344 0.24 15.35 -2.75
C ASP A 344 -0.44 14.33 -3.67
N PHE A 345 -1.75 14.48 -3.88
CA PHE A 345 -2.50 13.60 -4.78
C PHE A 345 -2.02 13.69 -6.23
N ASP A 346 -1.34 14.77 -6.63
CA ASP A 346 -0.73 14.86 -7.95
C ASP A 346 0.45 13.89 -8.08
N TYR A 347 1.20 13.62 -7.01
CA TYR A 347 2.26 12.61 -6.98
C TYR A 347 1.75 11.17 -7.09
N VAL A 348 0.61 10.84 -6.47
CA VAL A 348 -0.06 9.56 -6.73
C VAL A 348 -0.55 9.50 -8.17
N SER A 349 -0.99 10.64 -8.71
CA SER A 349 -1.56 10.73 -10.06
C SER A 349 -0.53 10.86 -11.18
N SER A 350 0.73 11.23 -10.91
CA SER A 350 1.81 11.39 -11.88
C SER A 350 2.34 9.99 -12.28
N ARG A 351 1.48 9.16 -12.91
CA ARG A 351 1.20 8.95 -14.36
C ARG A 351 2.23 7.99 -14.97
N GLN A 352 1.92 6.83 -15.55
CA GLN A 352 0.71 6.19 -16.08
C GLN A 352 0.83 4.66 -15.84
N PRO A 353 -0.20 3.80 -16.02
CA PRO A 353 0.03 2.35 -16.07
C PRO A 353 1.12 2.02 -17.11
N MET A 354 2.09 1.18 -16.73
CA MET A 354 3.10 0.66 -17.67
C MET A 354 2.39 -0.13 -18.77
N ARG A 355 2.32 0.42 -19.98
CA ARG A 355 1.81 -0.31 -21.14
C ARG A 355 2.85 -1.33 -21.58
N SER A 356 2.42 -2.55 -21.80
CA SER A 356 3.22 -3.60 -22.43
C SER A 356 3.62 -3.21 -23.85
N LEU A 357 4.61 -3.91 -24.42
CA LEU A 357 5.01 -3.70 -25.80
C LEU A 357 3.83 -3.91 -26.77
N GLU A 358 2.95 -4.89 -26.50
CA GLU A 358 1.78 -5.20 -27.32
C GLU A 358 0.73 -4.08 -27.29
N GLU A 359 0.53 -3.44 -26.14
CA GLU A 359 -0.42 -2.35 -25.97
C GLU A 359 0.09 -1.04 -26.60
N ILE A 360 1.39 -0.76 -26.50
CA ILE A 360 1.96 0.49 -27.03
C ILE A 360 2.20 0.45 -28.55
N GLN A 361 2.40 -0.74 -29.12
CA GLN A 361 2.68 -0.91 -30.54
C GLN A 361 1.62 -0.29 -31.48
N PRO A 362 0.30 -0.51 -31.32
CA PRO A 362 -0.70 0.14 -32.16
C PRO A 362 -0.76 1.66 -31.97
N ILE A 363 -0.45 2.17 -30.78
CA ILE A 363 -0.41 3.61 -30.48
C ILE A 363 0.75 4.26 -31.24
N VAL A 364 1.95 3.66 -31.15
CA VAL A 364 3.14 4.11 -31.88
C VAL A 364 2.89 4.06 -33.38
N GLN A 365 2.31 2.97 -33.90
CA GLN A 365 1.98 2.84 -35.32
C GLN A 365 1.05 3.96 -35.79
N GLN A 366 -0.01 4.26 -35.03
CA GLN A 366 -0.94 5.33 -35.34
C GLN A 366 -0.28 6.71 -35.31
N ALA A 367 0.58 6.96 -34.31
CA ALA A 367 1.32 8.21 -34.18
C ALA A 367 2.30 8.42 -35.34
N VAL A 368 3.09 7.40 -35.69
CA VAL A 368 3.99 7.41 -36.86
C VAL A 368 3.19 7.67 -38.14
N SER A 369 2.11 6.93 -38.37
CA SER A 369 1.26 7.09 -39.55
C SER A 369 0.69 8.51 -39.63
N THR A 370 0.25 9.07 -38.50
CA THR A 370 -0.31 10.43 -38.45
C THR A 370 0.76 11.45 -38.82
N ILE A 371 1.91 11.43 -38.15
CA ILE A 371 3.01 12.39 -38.37
C ILE A 371 3.56 12.28 -39.80
N SER A 372 3.58 11.08 -40.39
CA SER A 372 4.09 10.87 -41.76
C SER A 372 3.28 11.57 -42.86
N THR A 373 2.06 12.03 -42.53
CA THR A 373 1.14 12.75 -43.44
C THR A 373 0.98 14.23 -43.07
N CYS A 374 1.69 14.70 -42.04
CA CYS A 374 1.58 16.05 -41.54
C CYS A 374 2.54 17.00 -42.27
N ALA A 375 2.09 18.23 -42.49
CA ALA A 375 2.98 19.34 -42.84
C ALA A 375 3.69 19.87 -41.58
N GLU A 376 4.71 20.70 -41.78
CA GLU A 376 5.37 21.42 -40.70
C GLU A 376 4.35 22.27 -39.92
N ASN A 377 4.36 22.17 -38.59
CA ASN A 377 3.41 22.82 -37.65
C ASN A 377 1.96 22.30 -37.65
N ASP A 378 1.66 21.15 -38.26
CA ASP A 378 0.32 20.55 -38.16
C ASP A 378 -0.01 20.21 -36.68
N PRO A 379 -1.17 20.65 -36.15
CA PRO A 379 -1.53 20.42 -34.74
C PRO A 379 -1.68 18.94 -34.38
N ARG A 380 -1.89 18.06 -35.38
CA ARG A 380 -1.93 16.61 -35.16
C ARG A 380 -0.59 16.06 -34.69
N VAL A 381 0.53 16.72 -34.99
CA VAL A 381 1.86 16.30 -34.55
C VAL A 381 1.97 16.36 -33.03
N ALA A 382 1.62 17.50 -32.42
CA ALA A 382 1.65 17.65 -30.96
C ALA A 382 0.71 16.65 -30.27
N LYS A 383 -0.48 16.44 -30.83
CA LYS A 383 -1.43 15.44 -30.32
C LYS A 383 -0.88 14.02 -30.42
N ALA A 384 -0.21 13.68 -31.52
CA ALA A 384 0.42 12.37 -31.70
C ALA A 384 1.56 12.15 -30.68
N LEU A 385 2.45 13.13 -30.51
CA LEU A 385 3.53 13.05 -29.51
C LEU A 385 3.00 12.91 -28.08
N GLU A 386 1.89 13.59 -27.74
CA GLU A 386 1.27 13.46 -26.42
C GLU A 386 0.83 12.02 -26.11
N THR A 387 0.42 11.23 -27.12
CA THR A 387 0.00 9.84 -26.91
C THR A 387 1.15 8.90 -26.53
N LEU A 388 2.39 9.31 -26.80
CA LEU A 388 3.61 8.57 -26.47
C LEU A 388 4.13 8.85 -25.06
N LYS A 389 3.66 9.93 -24.42
CA LYS A 389 4.08 10.24 -23.06
C LYS A 389 3.57 9.18 -22.10
N GLY A 390 4.44 8.70 -21.22
CA GLY A 390 4.14 7.67 -20.23
C GLY A 390 5.44 7.12 -19.63
N PRO A 391 5.37 6.32 -18.56
CA PRO A 391 6.54 5.72 -17.93
C PRO A 391 7.12 4.54 -18.73
N ASP A 392 6.40 4.06 -19.75
CA ASP A 392 6.76 2.98 -20.66
C ASP A 392 7.68 3.42 -21.82
N GLU A 393 8.61 4.33 -21.54
CA GLU A 393 9.53 4.89 -22.56
C GLU A 393 10.34 3.79 -23.26
N GLU A 394 10.82 2.79 -22.53
CA GLU A 394 11.59 1.68 -23.11
C GLU A 394 10.75 0.88 -24.13
N ASN A 395 9.50 0.55 -23.79
CA ASN A 395 8.59 -0.16 -24.69
C ASN A 395 8.19 0.72 -25.88
N THR A 396 7.97 2.01 -25.66
CA THR A 396 7.69 2.98 -26.73
C THR A 396 8.85 3.06 -27.73
N LEU A 397 10.09 3.11 -27.24
CA LEU A 397 11.30 3.13 -28.08
C LEU A 397 11.51 1.81 -28.82
N LYS A 398 11.28 0.65 -28.16
CA LYS A 398 11.28 -0.67 -28.82
C LYS A 398 10.23 -0.74 -29.93
N ALA A 399 9.03 -0.21 -29.71
CA ALA A 399 7.97 -0.14 -30.73
C ALA A 399 8.29 0.84 -31.87
N LEU A 400 9.07 1.90 -31.62
CA LEU A 400 9.54 2.84 -32.65
C LEU A 400 10.66 2.25 -33.53
N ALA A 401 11.47 1.32 -33.00
CA ALA A 401 12.65 0.80 -33.68
C ALA A 401 12.41 0.24 -35.11
N PRO A 402 11.32 -0.49 -35.40
CA PRO A 402 11.03 -0.96 -36.76
C PRO A 402 10.82 0.19 -37.75
N PHE A 403 10.20 1.29 -37.32
CA PHE A 403 9.91 2.43 -38.18
C PHE A 403 11.16 3.24 -38.56
N LEU A 404 12.19 3.25 -37.70
CA LEU A 404 13.51 3.81 -38.01
C LEU A 404 14.21 3.07 -39.16
N SER A 405 13.80 1.83 -39.46
CA SER A 405 14.33 1.03 -40.57
C SER A 405 13.43 1.01 -41.79
N SER A 406 12.37 1.83 -41.84
CA SER A 406 11.44 1.85 -42.97
C SER A 406 12.09 2.40 -44.25
N ASP A 407 11.79 1.77 -45.39
CA ASP A 407 12.17 2.26 -46.72
C ASP A 407 11.40 3.53 -47.11
N GLN A 408 10.21 3.73 -46.54
CA GLN A 408 9.41 4.93 -46.79
C GLN A 408 10.00 6.12 -46.03
N ALA A 409 10.55 7.08 -46.77
CA ALA A 409 11.27 8.21 -46.20
C ALA A 409 10.44 9.06 -45.23
N THR A 410 9.14 9.23 -45.47
CA THR A 410 8.25 9.96 -44.56
C THR A 410 8.09 9.22 -43.23
N ILE A 411 7.79 7.91 -43.25
CA ILE A 411 7.65 7.07 -42.06
C ILE A 411 8.94 7.06 -41.23
N ARG A 412 10.08 6.83 -41.88
CA ARG A 412 11.39 6.80 -41.22
C ARG A 412 11.72 8.13 -40.54
N ARG A 413 11.56 9.25 -41.26
CA ARG A 413 11.81 10.58 -40.72
C ARG A 413 10.82 10.94 -39.60
N SER A 414 9.57 10.50 -39.68
CA SER A 414 8.61 10.67 -38.58
C SER A 414 9.04 9.93 -37.32
N ALA A 415 9.55 8.69 -37.44
CA ALA A 415 10.07 7.96 -36.29
C ALA A 415 11.30 8.65 -35.67
N ILE A 416 12.23 9.16 -36.50
CA ILE A 416 13.38 9.95 -36.00
C ILE A 416 12.90 11.22 -35.30
N PHE A 417 11.93 11.92 -35.89
CA PHE A 417 11.34 13.12 -35.31
C PHE A 417 10.67 12.82 -33.96
N MET A 418 9.97 11.70 -33.83
CA MET A 418 9.37 11.27 -32.57
C MET A 418 10.43 11.00 -31.51
N VAL A 419 11.56 10.38 -31.84
CA VAL A 419 12.67 10.22 -30.89
C VAL A 419 13.24 11.59 -30.50
N TRP A 420 13.43 12.49 -31.47
CA TRP A 420 13.98 13.83 -31.24
C TRP A 420 13.10 14.75 -30.38
N GLN A 421 11.78 14.74 -30.61
CA GLN A 421 10.83 15.69 -30.01
C GLN A 421 9.83 15.04 -29.04
N GLY A 422 9.90 13.72 -28.85
CA GLY A 422 8.99 12.96 -27.99
C GLY A 422 9.21 13.17 -26.49
N GLY A 423 10.32 13.80 -26.09
CA GLY A 423 10.61 14.10 -24.69
C GLY A 423 11.04 12.88 -23.87
N PHE A 424 11.58 11.85 -24.53
CA PHE A 424 12.14 10.68 -23.86
C PHE A 424 13.32 11.07 -22.96
N SER A 425 13.43 10.44 -21.78
CA SER A 425 14.55 10.66 -20.87
C SER A 425 15.84 9.95 -21.31
N HIS A 426 15.71 8.95 -22.17
CA HIS A 426 16.78 8.05 -22.61
C HIS A 426 16.47 7.49 -24.01
N ILE A 427 17.47 6.94 -24.72
CA ILE A 427 17.31 6.46 -26.11
C ILE A 427 18.05 5.15 -26.42
N GLU A 428 18.57 4.45 -25.42
CA GLU A 428 19.37 3.22 -25.54
C GLU A 428 18.76 2.17 -26.49
N PRO A 429 17.43 1.90 -26.47
CA PRO A 429 16.84 0.92 -27.37
C PRO A 429 16.98 1.25 -28.87
N VAL A 430 17.18 2.52 -29.21
CA VAL A 430 17.26 3.00 -30.61
C VAL A 430 18.58 3.71 -30.93
N LEU A 431 19.48 3.87 -29.96
CA LEU A 431 20.73 4.63 -30.08
C LEU A 431 21.59 4.14 -31.24
N ALA A 432 21.89 2.84 -31.28
CA ALA A 432 22.71 2.24 -32.34
C ALA A 432 22.09 2.47 -33.73
N LYS A 433 20.76 2.37 -33.83
CA LYS A 433 20.06 2.60 -35.09
C LYS A 433 20.14 4.06 -35.53
N LEU A 434 20.04 5.02 -34.60
CA LEU A 434 20.22 6.44 -34.91
C LEU A 434 21.65 6.73 -35.37
N GLN A 435 22.66 6.11 -34.77
CA GLN A 435 24.06 6.21 -35.19
C GLN A 435 24.24 5.69 -36.63
N ASP A 436 23.66 4.53 -36.97
CA ASP A 436 23.69 4.00 -38.34
C ASP A 436 23.03 4.95 -39.34
N LEU A 437 21.93 5.60 -38.95
CA LEU A 437 21.20 6.54 -39.80
C LEU A 437 21.97 7.82 -40.11
N CYS A 438 22.98 8.19 -39.32
CA CYS A 438 23.91 9.26 -39.69
C CYS A 438 24.78 8.91 -40.91
N GLY A 439 24.82 7.65 -41.36
CA GLY A 439 25.45 7.21 -42.61
C GLY A 439 24.48 6.99 -43.77
N HIS A 440 23.18 7.29 -43.59
CA HIS A 440 22.14 7.00 -44.59
C HIS A 440 22.32 7.79 -45.90
N SER A 441 21.83 7.26 -47.04
CA SER A 441 21.98 7.90 -48.36
C SER A 441 21.24 9.24 -48.48
N GLU A 442 20.03 9.33 -47.92
CA GLU A 442 19.22 10.56 -47.83
C GLU A 442 19.77 11.50 -46.74
N ASP A 443 20.05 12.74 -47.11
CA ASP A 443 20.63 13.76 -46.23
C ASP A 443 19.69 14.25 -45.12
N LEU A 444 18.39 14.33 -45.38
CA LEU A 444 17.39 14.64 -44.36
C LEU A 444 17.39 13.60 -43.23
N THR A 445 17.47 12.32 -43.58
CA THR A 445 17.57 11.24 -42.57
C THR A 445 18.85 11.40 -41.74
N ARG A 446 20.01 11.63 -42.38
CA ARG A 446 21.28 11.83 -41.65
C ARG A 446 21.18 13.01 -40.68
N GLY A 447 20.72 14.16 -41.17
CA GLY A 447 20.63 15.38 -40.36
C GLY A 447 19.65 15.26 -39.20
N MET A 448 18.49 14.65 -39.39
CA MET A 448 17.52 14.42 -38.32
C MET A 448 18.04 13.45 -37.26
N ALA A 449 18.75 12.39 -37.66
CA ALA A 449 19.38 11.47 -36.72
C ALA A 449 20.45 12.17 -35.87
N ALA A 450 21.27 13.02 -36.49
CA ALA A 450 22.25 13.83 -35.77
C ALA A 450 21.59 14.76 -34.73
N LEU A 451 20.48 15.43 -35.08
CA LEU A 451 19.73 16.28 -34.16
C LEU A 451 19.15 15.48 -32.98
N ALA A 452 18.61 14.29 -33.23
CA ALA A 452 18.12 13.42 -32.16
C ALA A 452 19.24 13.04 -31.19
N LEU A 453 20.39 12.60 -31.70
CA LEU A 453 21.55 12.23 -30.87
C LEU A 453 22.07 13.41 -30.03
N GLY A 454 22.13 14.60 -30.62
CA GLY A 454 22.54 15.82 -29.91
C GLY A 454 21.56 16.24 -28.81
N ALA A 455 20.25 16.19 -29.09
CA ALA A 455 19.21 16.54 -28.12
C ALA A 455 19.21 15.62 -26.89
N HIS A 456 19.56 14.35 -27.09
CA HIS A 456 19.65 13.33 -26.04
C HIS A 456 21.05 13.19 -25.43
N GLN A 457 21.96 14.14 -25.71
CA GLN A 457 23.31 14.15 -25.14
C GLN A 457 24.09 12.84 -25.34
N ALA A 458 23.89 12.17 -26.49
CA ALA A 458 24.48 10.86 -26.78
C ALA A 458 25.99 10.96 -27.10
N GLY A 459 26.81 11.18 -26.06
CA GLY A 459 28.25 11.45 -26.18
C GLY A 459 29.06 10.36 -26.88
N SER A 460 28.61 9.11 -26.86
CA SER A 460 29.20 8.01 -27.65
C SER A 460 29.15 8.24 -29.17
N SER A 461 28.34 9.20 -29.63
CA SER A 461 28.19 9.58 -31.03
C SER A 461 29.11 10.72 -31.45
N PHE A 462 30.01 11.20 -30.57
CA PHE A 462 30.85 12.36 -30.81
C PHE A 462 31.66 12.27 -32.12
N ASP A 463 32.43 11.19 -32.31
CA ASP A 463 33.32 11.04 -33.47
C ASP A 463 32.54 10.99 -34.79
N LEU A 464 31.39 10.32 -34.77
CA LEU A 464 30.45 10.23 -35.89
C LEU A 464 29.93 11.62 -36.26
N LEU A 465 29.45 12.38 -35.28
CA LEU A 465 28.94 13.75 -35.49
C LEU A 465 30.06 14.70 -35.93
N ALA A 466 31.28 14.54 -35.42
CA ALA A 466 32.43 15.34 -35.80
C ALA A 466 32.86 15.11 -37.25
N ALA A 467 32.87 13.85 -37.68
CA ALA A 467 33.10 13.50 -39.07
C ALA A 467 32.00 14.09 -39.97
N MET A 468 30.73 13.93 -39.59
CA MET A 468 29.59 14.44 -40.34
C MET A 468 29.63 15.97 -40.48
N ALA A 469 29.91 16.71 -39.41
CA ALA A 469 29.98 18.18 -39.43
C ALA A 469 31.05 18.74 -40.38
N THR A 470 32.10 17.98 -40.69
CA THR A 470 33.26 18.48 -41.45
C THR A 470 33.49 17.78 -42.79
N LYS A 471 32.82 16.65 -43.05
CA LYS A 471 33.07 15.82 -44.23
C LYS A 471 31.79 15.43 -45.00
N ASP A 472 30.59 15.63 -44.44
CA ASP A 472 29.36 15.26 -45.15
C ASP A 472 29.17 16.12 -46.40
N ALA A 473 28.72 15.52 -47.50
CA ALA A 473 28.50 16.21 -48.76
C ALA A 473 27.34 17.23 -48.68
N SER A 474 26.30 16.95 -47.89
CA SER A 474 25.13 17.82 -47.76
C SER A 474 25.35 18.90 -46.72
N GLY A 475 25.13 20.17 -47.10
CA GLY A 475 25.13 21.30 -46.17
C GLY A 475 24.09 21.15 -45.06
N TYR A 476 22.94 20.53 -45.35
CA TYR A 476 21.91 20.22 -44.35
C TYR A 476 22.42 19.27 -43.28
N ALA A 477 23.07 18.19 -43.69
CA ALA A 477 23.66 17.23 -42.76
C ALA A 477 24.76 17.89 -41.91
N ARG A 478 25.69 18.62 -42.55
CA ARG A 478 26.76 19.33 -41.82
C ARG A 478 26.22 20.31 -40.77
N ARG A 479 25.20 21.12 -41.09
CA ARG A 479 24.65 22.10 -40.14
C ARG A 479 23.92 21.45 -38.96
N CYS A 480 23.27 20.30 -39.19
CA CYS A 480 22.61 19.51 -38.14
C CYS A 480 23.64 18.88 -37.20
N ALA A 481 24.73 18.34 -37.75
CA ALA A 481 25.83 17.79 -36.95
C ALA A 481 26.56 18.87 -36.14
N ALA A 482 26.81 20.05 -36.72
CA ALA A 482 27.37 21.18 -35.98
C ALA A 482 26.47 21.65 -34.82
N TYR A 483 25.15 21.67 -35.04
CA TYR A 483 24.18 21.96 -33.97
C TYR A 483 24.20 20.88 -32.87
N ALA A 484 24.19 19.60 -33.27
CA ALA A 484 24.22 18.47 -32.34
C ALA A 484 25.48 18.46 -31.46
N LEU A 485 26.65 18.75 -32.04
CA LEU A 485 27.91 18.90 -31.29
C LEU A 485 27.85 20.03 -30.27
N GLY A 486 27.18 21.15 -30.59
CA GLY A 486 26.90 22.21 -29.63
C GLY A 486 25.99 21.74 -28.48
N ALA A 487 24.96 20.98 -28.79
CA ALA A 487 24.03 20.42 -27.81
C ALA A 487 24.69 19.38 -26.88
N LEU A 488 25.67 18.61 -27.37
CA LEU A 488 26.48 17.72 -26.53
C LEU A 488 27.30 18.47 -25.47
N GLY A 489 27.63 19.76 -25.72
CA GLY A 489 28.34 20.60 -24.76
C GLY A 489 29.77 20.15 -24.44
N MET A 490 30.36 19.26 -25.26
CA MET A 490 31.69 18.72 -25.04
C MET A 490 32.75 19.68 -25.57
N GLU A 491 33.70 20.07 -24.72
CA GLU A 491 34.78 21.00 -25.11
C GLU A 491 35.67 20.44 -26.24
N SER A 492 35.77 19.11 -26.35
CA SER A 492 36.43 18.43 -27.47
C SER A 492 35.82 18.77 -28.83
N ALA A 493 34.58 19.27 -28.88
CA ALA A 493 33.93 19.72 -30.12
C ALA A 493 34.53 21.03 -30.67
N ARG A 494 35.25 21.82 -29.86
CA ARG A 494 35.73 23.16 -30.26
C ARG A 494 36.51 23.16 -31.58
N PRO A 495 37.55 22.31 -31.79
CA PRO A 495 38.31 22.33 -33.05
C PRO A 495 37.45 21.94 -34.27
N VAL A 496 36.49 21.04 -34.07
CA VAL A 496 35.56 20.60 -35.11
C VAL A 496 34.62 21.74 -35.50
N LEU A 497 34.07 22.44 -34.51
CA LEU A 497 33.18 23.57 -34.71
C LEU A 497 33.90 24.82 -35.25
N GLU A 498 35.16 25.07 -34.86
CA GLU A 498 36.00 26.11 -35.46
C GLU A 498 36.20 25.87 -36.96
N LYS A 499 36.50 24.63 -37.36
CA LYS A 499 36.56 24.26 -38.77
C LYS A 499 35.21 24.50 -39.46
N ALA A 500 34.10 24.00 -38.89
CA ALA A 500 32.76 24.16 -39.45
C ALA A 500 32.30 25.63 -39.50
N SER A 501 32.84 26.52 -38.66
CA SER A 501 32.52 27.96 -38.66
C SER A 501 32.99 28.71 -39.91
N THR A 502 33.87 28.07 -40.68
CA THR A 502 34.43 28.55 -41.95
C THR A 502 33.85 27.83 -43.17
N ASP A 503 32.81 26.99 -42.97
CA ASP A 503 32.15 26.28 -44.07
C ASP A 503 31.61 27.26 -45.12
N SER A 504 31.65 26.85 -46.39
CA SER A 504 31.11 27.64 -47.50
C SER A 504 29.60 27.83 -47.42
N ASP A 505 28.88 26.90 -46.77
CA ASP A 505 27.46 27.04 -46.49
C ASP A 505 27.26 27.97 -45.27
N PRO A 506 26.62 29.13 -45.45
CA PRO A 506 26.43 30.10 -44.37
C PRO A 506 25.61 29.57 -43.20
N LEU A 507 24.73 28.58 -43.41
CA LEU A 507 23.93 27.97 -42.34
C LEU A 507 24.77 27.01 -41.50
N VAL A 508 25.70 26.28 -42.11
CA VAL A 508 26.67 25.45 -41.38
C VAL A 508 27.56 26.34 -40.54
N ALA A 509 28.14 27.37 -41.16
CA ALA A 509 29.00 28.33 -40.50
C ALA A 509 28.28 29.05 -39.35
N GLY A 510 27.03 29.46 -39.56
CA GLY A 510 26.20 30.10 -38.54
C GLY A 510 25.91 29.20 -37.34
N ASN A 511 25.49 27.96 -37.57
CA ASN A 511 25.25 27.00 -36.48
C ASN A 511 26.52 26.68 -35.69
N ALA A 512 27.65 26.50 -36.38
CA ALA A 512 28.92 26.22 -35.74
C ALA A 512 29.39 27.38 -34.84
N ARG A 513 29.22 28.64 -35.28
CA ARG A 513 29.50 29.83 -34.44
C ARG A 513 28.58 29.90 -33.22
N THR A 514 27.30 29.60 -33.38
CA THR A 514 26.34 29.54 -32.27
C THR A 514 26.74 28.47 -31.25
N ALA A 515 27.14 27.28 -31.71
CA ALA A 515 27.62 26.20 -30.86
C ALA A 515 28.91 26.59 -30.11
N LEU A 516 29.88 27.22 -30.77
CA LEU A 516 31.12 27.72 -30.14
C LEU A 516 30.84 28.74 -29.04
N LYS A 517 29.87 29.63 -29.27
CA LYS A 517 29.43 30.59 -28.25
C LYS A 517 28.86 29.86 -27.02
N ALA A 518 27.95 28.90 -27.24
CA ALA A 518 27.35 28.11 -26.16
C ALA A 518 28.39 27.33 -25.33
N LEU A 519 29.41 26.76 -25.97
CA LEU A 519 30.53 26.11 -25.25
C LEU A 519 31.30 27.08 -24.38
N SER A 520 31.58 28.28 -24.90
CA SER A 520 32.33 29.32 -24.19
C SER A 520 31.55 29.88 -23.00
N ASP A 521 30.24 30.08 -23.15
CA ASP A 521 29.34 30.55 -22.09
C ASP A 521 29.21 29.49 -20.97
N SER A 522 29.18 28.20 -21.31
CA SER A 522 29.14 27.09 -20.34
C SER A 522 30.41 27.00 -19.50
N LEU A 523 31.59 27.16 -20.12
CA LEU A 523 32.87 27.21 -19.41
C LEU A 523 32.98 28.40 -18.46
N ALA A 524 32.50 29.58 -18.88
CA ALA A 524 32.50 30.78 -18.04
C ALA A 524 31.65 30.58 -16.77
N ASN A 525 30.50 29.91 -16.87
CA ASN A 525 29.62 29.63 -15.73
C ASN A 525 30.20 28.57 -14.77
N LYS A 526 30.93 27.56 -15.28
CA LYS A 526 31.66 26.60 -14.42
C LYS A 526 32.78 27.27 -13.62
N ASN A 527 33.54 28.17 -14.25
CA ASN A 527 34.64 28.90 -13.59
C ASN A 527 34.17 29.91 -12.53
N ILE A 528 32.89 30.29 -12.51
CA ILE A 528 32.30 31.18 -11.50
C ILE A 528 31.74 30.38 -10.29
N SER A 529 31.46 29.09 -10.45
CA SER A 529 30.81 28.25 -9.44
C SER A 529 31.75 27.35 -8.63
N GLU A 530 33.03 27.24 -9.00
CA GLU A 530 34.07 26.65 -8.15
C GLU A 530 34.74 27.74 -7.29
N PRO A 531 34.74 27.63 -5.94
CA PRO A 531 35.47 28.58 -5.10
C PRO A 531 36.98 28.39 -5.32
N ARG A 532 37.70 29.51 -5.52
CA ARG A 532 39.16 29.54 -5.59
C ARG A 532 39.84 29.15 -4.28
#